data_AF-A0A957M9C5-F1
#
_entry.id   AF-A0A957M9C5-F1
#
_cell.length_a   1.000
_cell.length_b   1.000
_cell.length_c   1.000
_cell.angle_alpha   90.00
_cell.angle_beta   90.00
_cell.angle_gamma   90.00
#
_symmetry.space_group_name_H-M   'P 1'
#
loop_
_entity.id
_entity.type
_entity.pdbx_description
1 polymer ?
#
loop_
_entity_poly.entity_id
_entity_poly.type
_entity_poly.pdbx_seq_one_letter_code
_entity_poly.pdbx_strand_id
1 'polypeptide(L)' 'DVQVLAEMIRSGMSVARMNFSHGDYAFHARMAGLVREAAEVAEKPVALLAD' A
#
# COMPACT_ATOMS: atom_id res chain seq x y z
N ASP A 1 -2.70 -9.11 -0.43
CA ASP A 1 -1.75 -9.96 0.30
C ASP A 1 -0.45 -9.19 0.49
N VAL A 2 0.19 -9.32 1.65
CA VAL A 2 1.41 -8.56 2.00
C VAL A 2 2.59 -8.98 1.12
N GLN A 3 2.73 -10.26 0.78
CA GLN A 3 3.83 -10.75 -0.05
C GLN A 3 3.72 -10.21 -1.48
N VAL A 4 2.52 -10.22 -2.04
CA VAL A 4 2.26 -9.61 -3.37
C VAL A 4 2.61 -8.13 -3.37
N LEU A 5 2.19 -7.37 -2.35
CA LEU A 5 2.54 -5.95 -2.24
C LEU A 5 4.05 -5.75 -2.11
N ALA A 6 4.75 -6.56 -1.31
CA ALA A 6 6.20 -6.48 -1.16
C ALA A 6 6.92 -6.78 -2.49
N GLU A 7 6.45 -7.74 -3.28
CA GLU A 7 6.95 -8.01 -4.62
C GLU A 7 6.76 -6.81 -5.56
N MET A 8 5.58 -6.17 -5.54
CA MET A 8 5.32 -4.95 -6.32
C MET A 8 6.27 -3.80 -5.92
N ILE A 9 6.57 -3.64 -4.63
CA ILE A 9 7.52 -2.64 -4.14
C ILE A 9 8.94 -2.98 -4.61
N ARG A 10 9.34 -4.26 -4.51
CA ARG A 10 10.65 -4.70 -5.00
C ARG A 10 10.77 -4.48 -6.51
N SER A 11 9.69 -4.65 -7.27
CA SER A 11 9.62 -4.43 -8.72
C SER A 11 9.49 -2.96 -9.14
N GLY A 12 9.37 -2.01 -8.20
CA GLY A 12 9.45 -0.58 -8.50
C GLY A 12 8.23 0.27 -8.11
N MET A 13 7.22 -0.29 -7.45
CA MET A 13 6.13 0.53 -6.89
C MET A 13 6.67 1.47 -5.80
N SER A 14 6.45 2.78 -5.97
CA SER A 14 6.89 3.83 -5.04
C SER A 14 5.76 4.61 -4.37
N VAL A 15 4.54 4.51 -4.91
CA VAL A 15 3.33 5.16 -4.38
C VAL A 15 2.17 4.17 -4.48
N ALA A 16 1.42 4.00 -3.39
CA ALA A 16 0.14 3.31 -3.39
C ALA A 16 -1.00 4.34 -3.39
N ARG A 17 -1.78 4.33 -4.47
CA ARG A 17 -2.95 5.19 -4.66
C ARG A 17 -4.17 4.60 -3.96
N MET A 18 -4.78 5.37 -3.08
CA MET A 18 -6.00 5.05 -2.35
C MET A 18 -7.14 5.83 -2.99
N ASN A 19 -7.87 5.20 -3.91
CA ASN A 19 -8.98 5.82 -4.62
C ASN A 19 -10.24 5.85 -3.75
N PHE A 20 -10.58 7.02 -3.20
CA PHE A 20 -11.71 7.26 -2.30
C PHE A 20 -13.06 7.35 -3.01
N SER A 21 -13.08 7.28 -4.35
CA SER A 21 -14.34 7.05 -5.09
C SER A 21 -14.95 5.67 -4.77
N HIS A 22 -14.17 4.75 -4.18
CA HIS A 22 -14.61 3.41 -3.80
C HIS A 22 -14.09 3.01 -2.43
N GLY A 23 -14.94 2.32 -1.65
CA GLY A 23 -14.59 1.85 -0.31
C GLY A 23 -15.00 2.84 0.79
N ASP A 24 -14.87 2.38 2.03
CA ASP A 24 -15.13 3.19 3.22
C ASP A 24 -13.83 3.47 3.99
N TYR A 25 -13.91 4.27 5.05
CA TYR A 25 -12.77 4.59 5.89
C TYR A 25 -12.08 3.34 6.46
N ALA A 26 -12.86 2.32 6.86
CA ALA A 26 -12.32 1.09 7.42
C ALA A 26 -11.53 0.28 6.37
N PHE A 27 -12.03 0.22 5.14
CA PHE A 27 -11.36 -0.38 4.01
C PHE A 27 -10.02 0.33 3.72
N HIS A 28 -10.02 1.66 3.61
CA HIS A 28 -8.78 2.40 3.35
C HIS A 28 -7.78 2.28 4.51
N ALA A 29 -8.23 2.25 5.76
CA ALA A 29 -7.36 2.01 6.91
C ALA A 29 -6.68 0.63 6.83
N ARG A 30 -7.44 -0.42 6.49
CA ARG A 30 -6.88 -1.78 6.28
C ARG A 30 -5.86 -1.80 5.15
N MET A 31 -6.19 -1.20 4.00
CA MET A 31 -5.29 -1.16 2.85
C MET A 31 -4.00 -0.37 3.15
N ALA A 32 -4.10 0.76 3.86
CA ALA A 32 -2.94 1.52 4.30
C ALA A 32 -2.03 0.71 5.25
N GLY A 33 -2.63 -0.10 6.14
CA GLY A 33 -1.90 -1.03 7.00
C GLY A 33 -1.13 -2.08 6.20
N LEU A 34 -1.78 -2.73 5.23
CA LEU A 34 -1.13 -3.73 4.37
C LEU A 34 0.04 -3.14 3.56
N VAL A 35 -0.11 -1.92 3.04
CA VAL A 35 0.98 -1.24 2.31
C VAL A 35 2.16 -0.92 3.24
N ARG A 36 1.89 -0.50 4.48
CA ARG A 36 2.95 -0.23 5.47
C ARG A 36 3.73 -1.50 5.83
N GLU A 37 3.02 -2.59 6.12
CA GLU A 37 3.64 -3.89 6.42
C GLU A 37 4.46 -4.39 5.22
N ALA A 38 3.93 -4.26 4.01
CA ALA A 38 4.66 -4.64 2.80
C ALA A 38 5.91 -3.78 2.56
N ALA A 39 5.87 -2.49 2.89
CA ALA A 39 7.03 -1.60 2.81
C ALA A 39 8.14 -1.99 3.80
N GLU A 40 7.77 -2.42 5.01
CA GLU A 40 8.72 -2.99 5.98
C GLU A 40 9.34 -4.29 5.45
N VAL A 41 8.53 -5.22 4.93
CA VAL A 41 9.00 -6.49 4.34
C VAL A 41 9.89 -6.28 3.11
N ALA A 42 9.62 -5.25 2.31
CA ALA A 42 10.40 -4.91 1.13
C ALA A 42 11.63 -4.05 1.42
N GLU A 43 11.80 -3.58 2.66
CA GLU A 43 12.85 -2.65 3.10
C GLU A 43 12.95 -1.40 2.20
N LYS A 44 11.80 -0.90 1.74
CA LYS A 44 11.73 0.23 0.78
C LYS A 44 10.61 1.20 1.18
N PRO A 45 10.87 2.52 1.20
CA PRO A 45 9.84 3.50 1.48
C PRO A 45 8.82 3.56 0.32
N VAL A 46 7.54 3.67 0.67
CA VAL A 46 6.41 3.81 -0.26
C VAL A 46 5.46 4.88 0.26
N ALA A 47 5.06 5.82 -0.58
CA ALA A 47 4.09 6.84 -0.22
C ALA A 47 2.66 6.33 -0.32
N LEU A 48 1.77 6.84 0.54
CA LEU A 48 0.32 6.70 0.38
C LEU A 48 -0.23 7.97 -0.24
N LEU A 49 -0.96 7.84 -1.35
CA LEU A 49 -1.64 8.96 -2.01
C LEU A 49 -3.14 8.77 -1.86
N ALA A 50 -3.80 9.67 -1.14
CA ALA A 50 -5.25 9.73 -1.09
C ALA A 50 -5.75 10.47 -2.34
N ASP A 51 -6.62 9.82 -3.12
CA ASP A 51 -7.20 10.32 -4.36
C ASP A 51 -8.72 10.34 -4.26
#